data_AF-A0A1M5RKD3-F1
#
_entry.id   AF-A0A1M5RKD3-F1
#
_cell.length_a   1.000
_cell.length_b   1.000
_cell.length_c   1.000
_cell.angle_alpha   90.00
_cell.angle_beta   90.00
_cell.angle_gamma   90.00
#
_symmetry.space_group_name_H-M   'P 1'
#
loop_
_entity.id
_entity.type
_entity.pdbx_description
1 polymer ?
#
loop_
_entity_poly.entity_id
_entity_poly.type
_entity_poly.pdbx_seq_one_letter_code
_entity_poly.pdbx_strand_id
1 'polypeptide(L)'
;MNVLVVCEGNTDATLLGFYLERKRDVEFKPKSKKSFFNINLDSYQKQINLATNDVSIEIISVGGKAKIKKFLEEVKEYLINIRNENGLIDKLVVIVDRDDDTEESIRNLLGPFRTQKVNQWEEISLNNVLFGELKIKTLLLCVPPDKPGALERFLIDSLKKMKVV
;
A
#
# COMPACT_ATOMS: atom_id res chain seq x y z
N MET A 1 10.11 -11.13 -4.73
CA MET A 1 8.96 -10.29 -5.15
C MET A 1 8.79 -9.15 -4.15
N ASN A 2 8.67 -7.91 -4.62
CA ASN A 2 8.48 -6.71 -3.83
C ASN A 2 7.06 -6.18 -3.98
N VAL A 3 6.38 -5.99 -2.85
CA VAL A 3 5.00 -5.50 -2.78
C VAL A 3 4.96 -4.22 -1.97
N LEU A 4 4.63 -3.11 -2.63
CA LEU A 4 4.39 -1.83 -1.95
C LEU A 4 2.89 -1.71 -1.67
N VAL A 5 2.54 -1.49 -0.40
CA VAL A 5 1.17 -1.22 0.04
C VAL A 5 1.11 0.22 0.54
N VAL A 6 0.20 1.01 -0.01
CA VAL A 6 -0.05 2.40 0.39
C VAL A 6 -1.43 2.47 1.02
N CYS A 7 -1.52 3.08 2.20
CA CYS A 7 -2.77 3.27 2.93
C CYS A 7 -2.88 4.68 3.49
N GLU A 8 -4.08 5.06 3.93
CA GLU A 8 -4.37 6.41 4.40
C GLU A 8 -3.68 6.71 5.73
N GLY A 9 -3.89 5.88 6.74
CA GLY A 9 -3.54 6.16 8.13
C GLY A 9 -2.55 5.18 8.77
N ASN A 10 -1.94 5.62 9.88
CA ASN A 10 -1.04 4.77 10.68
C ASN A 10 -1.76 3.57 11.30
N THR A 11 -3.06 3.72 11.59
CA THR A 11 -3.91 2.64 12.08
C THR A 11 -4.02 1.55 11.02
N ASP A 12 -4.41 1.89 9.78
CA ASP A 12 -4.46 0.97 8.63
C ASP A 12 -3.15 0.20 8.47
N ALA A 13 -2.03 0.91 8.41
CA ALA A 13 -0.72 0.28 8.24
C ALA A 13 -0.46 -0.75 9.34
N THR A 14 -0.74 -0.40 10.59
CA THR A 14 -0.52 -1.28 11.76
C THR A 14 -1.41 -2.51 11.71
N LEU A 15 -2.68 -2.34 11.35
CA LEU A 15 -3.66 -3.43 11.27
C LEU A 15 -3.35 -4.39 10.13
N LEU A 16 -3.04 -3.85 8.96
CA LEU A 16 -2.59 -4.63 7.80
C LEU A 16 -1.30 -5.39 8.12
N GLY A 17 -0.34 -4.72 8.77
CA GLY A 17 0.91 -5.31 9.22
C GLY A 17 0.68 -6.52 10.13
N PHE A 18 -0.12 -6.33 11.17
CA PHE A 18 -0.49 -7.38 12.12
C PHE A 18 -1.24 -8.54 11.45
N TYR A 19 -2.20 -8.24 10.57
CA TYR A 19 -2.96 -9.26 9.85
C TYR A 19 -2.06 -10.11 8.94
N LEU A 20 -1.17 -9.47 8.17
CA LEU A 20 -0.26 -10.16 7.26
C LEU A 20 0.76 -11.03 7.99
N GLU A 21 1.28 -10.57 9.13
CA GLU A 21 2.14 -11.34 10.00
C GLU A 21 1.45 -12.65 10.46
N ARG A 22 0.19 -12.56 10.88
CA ARG A 22 -0.56 -13.70 11.44
C ARG A 22 -1.11 -14.67 10.40
N LYS A 23 -1.35 -14.24 9.17
CA LYS A 23 -2.07 -15.03 8.15
C LYS A 23 -1.20 -15.65 7.08
N ARG A 24 0.03 -15.19 6.89
CA ARG A 24 0.86 -15.60 5.75
C ARG A 24 2.26 -16.09 6.14
N ASP A 25 2.48 -16.39 7.41
CA ASP A 25 3.80 -16.76 7.95
C ASP A 25 4.90 -15.75 7.51
N VAL A 26 4.51 -14.47 7.39
CA VAL A 26 5.42 -13.38 6.99
C VAL A 26 5.98 -12.80 8.28
N GLU A 27 7.31 -12.79 8.42
CA GLU A 27 7.94 -12.29 9.62
C GLU A 27 8.16 -10.77 9.54
N PHE A 28 8.02 -10.09 10.68
CA PHE A 28 8.44 -8.70 10.79
C PHE A 28 9.94 -8.59 10.49
N LYS A 29 10.32 -7.75 9.52
CA LYS A 29 11.74 -7.44 9.31
C LYS A 29 12.13 -6.38 10.35
N PRO A 30 13.11 -6.66 11.23
CA PRO A 30 13.68 -5.62 12.08
C PRO A 30 14.14 -4.43 11.22
N LYS A 31 14.03 -3.20 11.75
CA LYS A 31 14.43 -1.96 11.06
C LYS A 31 15.87 -1.99 10.49
N SER A 32 16.71 -2.92 10.93
CA SER A 32 18.08 -3.14 10.46
C SER A 32 18.20 -3.81 9.08
N LYS A 33 17.15 -4.44 8.55
CA LYS A 33 17.14 -4.95 7.16
C LYS A 33 16.72 -3.82 6.21
N LYS A 34 17.53 -3.61 5.15
CA LYS A 34 17.35 -2.54 4.16
C LYS A 34 15.95 -2.59 3.51
N SER A 35 15.31 -1.43 3.48
CA SER A 35 14.11 -1.15 2.70
C SER A 35 14.38 -1.37 1.21
N PHE A 36 13.47 -2.01 0.47
CA PHE A 36 13.54 -2.04 -1.00
C PHE A 36 13.06 -0.72 -1.59
N PHE A 37 12.12 -0.03 -0.95
CA PHE A 37 11.64 1.28 -1.37
C PHE A 37 12.18 2.35 -0.42
N ASN A 38 12.97 3.29 -0.94
CA ASN A 38 13.68 4.27 -0.11
C ASN A 38 13.34 5.69 -0.57
N ILE A 39 12.33 6.26 0.06
CA ILE A 39 11.97 7.68 -0.04
C ILE A 39 12.01 8.28 1.36
N ASN A 40 12.23 9.59 1.45
CA ASN A 40 12.18 10.29 2.72
C ASN A 40 10.72 10.40 3.16
N LEU A 41 10.38 9.74 4.26
CA LEU A 41 9.05 9.80 4.84
C LEU A 41 8.91 11.00 5.78
N ASP A 42 7.77 11.66 5.72
CA ASP A 42 7.43 12.74 6.64
C ASP A 42 7.11 12.20 8.05
N SER A 43 7.13 13.06 9.07
CA SER A 43 6.85 12.69 10.47
C SER A 43 5.47 12.07 10.72
N TYR A 44 4.51 12.31 9.82
CA TYR A 44 3.15 11.77 9.88
C TYR A 44 2.99 10.43 9.12
N GLN A 45 4.03 9.98 8.43
CA GLN A 45 4.05 8.74 7.68
C GLN A 45 4.70 7.63 8.50
N LYS A 46 4.25 6.40 8.28
CA LYS A 46 4.79 5.21 8.93
C LYS A 46 5.07 4.17 7.87
N GLN A 47 6.21 3.50 8.01
CA GLN A 47 6.57 2.35 7.21
C GLN A 47 6.68 1.09 8.07
N ILE A 48 6.10 0.00 7.59
CA ILE A 48 6.18 -1.34 8.18
C ILE A 48 6.78 -2.27 7.13
N ASN A 49 7.85 -2.96 7.50
CA ASN A 49 8.57 -3.87 6.63
C ASN A 49 8.31 -5.31 7.08
N LEU A 50 7.75 -6.11 6.18
CA LEU A 50 7.49 -7.53 6.39
C LEU A 50 8.20 -8.33 5.31
N ALA A 51 8.62 -9.55 5.60
CA ALA A 51 9.09 -10.44 4.55
C ALA A 51 9.04 -11.92 4.89
N THR A 52 9.06 -12.69 3.82
CA THR A 52 9.44 -14.10 3.77
C THR A 52 10.72 -14.25 2.94
N ASN A 53 11.13 -15.48 2.66
CA ASN A 53 12.25 -15.74 1.75
C ASN A 53 11.97 -15.24 0.31
N ASP A 54 10.70 -15.28 -0.12
CA ASP A 54 10.32 -15.01 -1.51
C ASP A 54 9.64 -13.64 -1.70
N VAL A 55 9.11 -13.05 -0.63
CA VAL A 55 8.30 -11.84 -0.69
C VAL A 55 8.80 -10.80 0.31
N SER A 56 9.03 -9.58 -0.15
CA SER A 56 9.17 -8.40 0.71
C SER A 56 7.93 -7.51 0.54
N ILE A 57 7.34 -7.10 1.65
CA ILE A 57 6.17 -6.23 1.69
C ILE A 57 6.53 -4.99 2.50
N GLU A 58 6.32 -3.82 1.91
CA GLU A 58 6.48 -2.55 2.61
C GLU A 58 5.14 -1.84 2.61
N ILE A 59 4.63 -1.55 3.81
CA ILE A 59 3.35 -0.88 4.01
C ILE A 59 3.64 0.55 4.45
N ILE A 60 3.16 1.52 3.70
CA ILE A 60 3.34 2.95 3.97
C ILE A 60 1.98 3.60 4.18
N SER A 61 1.82 4.25 5.34
CA SER A 61 0.74 5.19 5.56
C SER A 61 1.16 6.59 5.12
N VAL A 62 0.32 7.27 4.35
CA VAL A 62 0.65 8.60 3.80
C VAL A 62 0.21 9.76 4.70
N GLY A 63 -0.60 9.48 5.74
CA GLY A 63 -1.08 10.47 6.69
C GLY A 63 -2.26 11.29 6.16
N GLY A 64 -3.22 10.61 5.51
CA GLY A 64 -4.48 11.17 5.01
C GLY A 64 -4.71 10.94 3.50
N LYS A 65 -5.95 10.63 3.10
CA LYS A 65 -6.33 10.33 1.70
C LYS A 65 -5.88 11.38 0.68
N ALA A 66 -5.97 12.67 1.05
CA ALA A 66 -5.55 13.79 0.21
C ALA A 66 -4.06 13.75 -0.21
N LYS A 67 -3.21 13.03 0.54
CA LYS A 67 -1.78 12.91 0.25
C LYS A 67 -1.44 11.71 -0.65
N ILE A 68 -2.36 10.77 -0.84
CA ILE A 68 -2.12 9.53 -1.60
C ILE A 68 -1.66 9.86 -3.02
N LYS A 69 -2.39 10.74 -3.73
CA LYS A 69 -2.04 11.07 -5.12
C LYS A 69 -0.63 11.65 -5.24
N LYS A 70 -0.26 12.59 -4.35
CA LYS A 70 1.08 13.19 -4.32
C LYS A 70 2.15 12.12 -4.07
N PHE A 71 1.92 11.28 -3.07
CA PHE A 71 2.84 10.18 -2.73
C PHE A 71 3.04 9.21 -3.90
N LEU A 72 1.99 8.92 -4.66
CA LEU A 72 2.07 8.04 -5.82
C LEU A 72 2.83 8.66 -7.00
N GLU A 73 2.85 9.99 -7.14
CA GLU A 73 3.78 10.65 -8.07
C GLU A 73 5.23 10.44 -7.63
N GLU A 74 5.53 10.54 -6.32
CA GLU A 74 6.87 10.25 -5.78
C GLU A 74 7.26 8.77 -6.00
N VAL A 75 6.33 7.83 -5.84
CA VAL A 75 6.54 6.41 -6.17
C VAL A 75 6.86 6.24 -7.65
N LYS A 76 6.13 6.93 -8.53
CA LYS A 76 6.37 6.87 -9.98
C LYS A 76 7.72 7.45 -10.35
N GLU A 77 8.10 8.59 -9.79
CA GLU A 77 9.43 9.19 -9.97
C GLU A 77 10.54 8.26 -9.48
N TYR A 78 10.34 7.62 -8.33
CA TYR A 78 11.24 6.58 -7.83
C TYR A 78 11.38 5.43 -8.84
N LEU A 79 10.28 4.90 -9.36
CA LEU A 79 10.28 3.79 -10.32
C LEU A 79 10.93 4.15 -11.65
N ILE A 80 10.79 5.39 -12.12
CA ILE A 80 11.45 5.86 -13.34
C ILE A 80 12.97 5.90 -13.16
N ASN A 81 13.44 6.29 -11.96
CA ASN A 81 14.85 6.61 -11.72
C ASN A 81 15.65 5.54 -10.97
N ILE A 82 15.00 4.53 -10.39
CA ILE A 82 15.69 3.49 -9.63
C ILE A 82 16.70 2.75 -10.52
N ARG A 83 17.92 2.57 -10.00
CA ARG A 83 19.05 1.92 -10.71
C ARG A 83 19.48 0.60 -10.06
N ASN A 84 18.78 0.17 -9.03
CA ASN A 84 19.03 -1.07 -8.30
C ASN A 84 17.83 -1.99 -8.49
N GLU A 85 18.05 -3.16 -9.09
CA GLU A 85 17.00 -4.16 -9.35
C GLU A 85 16.28 -4.60 -8.08
N ASN A 86 17.00 -4.67 -6.94
CA ASN A 86 16.40 -5.04 -5.67
C ASN A 86 15.36 -4.04 -5.16
N GLY A 87 15.33 -2.82 -5.70
CA GLY A 87 14.38 -1.77 -5.36
C GLY A 87 13.17 -1.68 -6.30
N LEU A 88 13.09 -2.54 -7.33
CA LEU A 88 11.94 -2.58 -8.25
C LEU A 88 10.68 -3.06 -7.51
N ILE A 89 9.52 -2.54 -7.92
CA ILE A 89 8.23 -2.88 -7.34
C ILE A 89 7.48 -3.77 -8.33
N ASP A 90 7.16 -5.01 -7.92
CA ASP A 90 6.37 -5.94 -8.74
C ASP A 90 4.87 -5.66 -8.61
N LYS A 91 4.45 -5.28 -7.40
CA LYS A 91 3.04 -5.02 -7.06
C LYS A 91 2.88 -3.75 -6.25
N LEU A 92 1.93 -2.92 -6.67
CA LEU A 92 1.50 -1.72 -5.94
C LEU A 92 0.04 -1.89 -5.53
N VAL A 93 -0.21 -1.89 -4.22
CA VAL A 93 -1.57 -1.95 -3.67
C VAL A 93 -1.86 -0.62 -3.00
N VAL A 94 -2.98 0.01 -3.33
CA VAL A 94 -3.46 1.22 -2.67
C VAL A 94 -4.78 0.88 -1.99
N ILE A 95 -4.83 1.07 -0.68
CA ILE A 95 -5.99 0.74 0.14
C ILE A 95 -6.58 2.05 0.67
N VAL A 96 -7.86 2.26 0.43
CA VAL A 96 -8.60 3.44 0.88
C VAL A 96 -9.99 3.08 1.35
N ASP A 97 -10.48 3.83 2.33
CA ASP A 97 -11.89 3.80 2.71
C ASP A 97 -12.73 4.55 1.68
N ARG A 98 -13.94 4.05 1.39
CA ARG A 98 -14.86 4.72 0.48
C ARG A 98 -15.41 6.03 1.05
N ASP A 99 -15.64 6.08 2.36
CA ASP A 99 -16.36 7.19 3.02
C ASP A 99 -17.55 7.70 2.17
N ASP A 100 -17.64 9.02 1.96
CA ASP A 100 -18.61 9.68 1.08
C ASP A 100 -18.04 9.97 -0.33
N ASP A 101 -16.88 9.38 -0.67
CA ASP A 101 -16.19 9.64 -1.93
C ASP A 101 -16.89 8.94 -3.12
N THR A 102 -16.90 9.64 -4.26
CA THR A 102 -17.36 9.06 -5.51
C THR A 102 -16.34 8.07 -6.04
N GLU A 103 -16.80 7.07 -6.80
CA GLU A 103 -15.89 6.11 -7.43
C GLU A 103 -14.85 6.80 -8.35
N GLU A 104 -15.24 7.91 -8.99
CA GLU A 104 -14.33 8.74 -9.79
C GLU A 104 -13.23 9.39 -8.95
N SER A 105 -13.58 9.96 -7.79
CA SER A 105 -12.59 10.56 -6.88
C SER A 105 -11.59 9.53 -6.35
N ILE A 106 -12.05 8.30 -6.10
CA ILE A 106 -11.21 7.18 -5.69
C ILE A 106 -10.29 6.74 -6.83
N ARG A 107 -10.81 6.58 -8.06
CA ARG A 107 -10.00 6.27 -9.25
C ARG A 107 -8.91 7.32 -9.49
N ASN A 108 -9.22 8.60 -9.27
CA ASN A 108 -8.27 9.70 -9.43
C ASN A 108 -7.04 9.61 -8.52
N LEU A 109 -7.09 8.85 -7.43
CA LEU A 109 -5.93 8.62 -6.56
C LEU A 109 -4.80 7.90 -7.32
N LEU A 110 -5.14 6.93 -8.18
CA LEU A 110 -4.18 6.25 -9.04
C LEU A 110 -3.94 6.95 -10.40
N GLY A 111 -4.37 8.21 -10.53
CA GLY A 111 -4.09 9.06 -11.68
C GLY A 111 -2.63 9.05 -12.17
N PRO A 112 -1.61 9.06 -11.28
CA PRO A 112 -0.19 8.96 -11.70
C PRO A 112 0.12 7.75 -12.58
N PHE A 113 -0.58 6.65 -12.34
CA PHE A 113 -0.45 5.36 -13.03
C PHE A 113 -1.52 5.11 -14.08
N ARG A 114 -2.46 6.06 -14.29
CA ARG A 114 -3.56 6.03 -15.27
C ARG A 114 -4.45 4.78 -15.20
N THR A 115 -4.42 4.04 -14.11
CA THR A 115 -5.33 2.90 -13.89
C THR A 115 -6.71 3.39 -13.52
N GLN A 116 -7.72 2.68 -14.00
CA GLN A 116 -9.11 3.03 -13.78
C GLN A 116 -9.83 1.99 -12.93
N LYS A 117 -9.25 0.81 -12.67
CA LYS A 117 -9.99 -0.28 -12.04
C LYS A 117 -9.98 -0.21 -10.52
N VAL A 118 -11.17 -0.11 -9.94
CA VAL A 118 -11.38 -0.25 -8.49
C VAL A 118 -11.66 -1.72 -8.17
N ASN A 119 -11.07 -2.23 -7.09
CA ASN A 119 -11.21 -3.59 -6.57
C ASN A 119 -10.82 -4.70 -7.56
N GLN A 120 -9.98 -4.39 -8.56
CA GLN A 120 -9.47 -5.35 -9.52
C GLN A 120 -8.00 -5.09 -9.79
N TRP A 121 -7.27 -6.18 -10.09
CA TRP A 121 -5.88 -6.07 -10.54
C TRP A 121 -5.82 -5.52 -11.96
N GLU A 122 -4.85 -4.64 -12.18
CA GLU A 122 -4.48 -4.12 -13.50
C GLU A 122 -2.96 -4.22 -13.66
N GLU A 123 -2.48 -4.43 -14.89
CA GLU A 123 -1.05 -4.35 -15.20
C GLU A 123 -0.80 -3.02 -15.90
N ILE A 124 0.21 -2.29 -15.43
CA ILE A 124 0.66 -1.04 -16.02
C ILE A 124 2.10 -1.19 -16.52
N SER A 125 2.45 -0.37 -17.51
CA SER A 125 3.81 -0.22 -18.00
C SER A 125 4.37 1.16 -17.65
N LEU A 126 5.62 1.21 -17.19
CA LEU A 126 6.37 2.43 -16.94
C LEU A 126 7.77 2.31 -17.54
N ASN A 127 8.28 3.36 -18.17
CA ASN A 127 9.65 3.36 -18.67
C ASN A 127 10.61 3.82 -17.58
N ASN A 128 11.47 2.90 -17.14
CA ASN A 128 12.62 3.21 -16.29
C ASN A 128 13.83 3.58 -17.16
N VAL A 129 14.65 4.51 -16.67
CA VAL A 129 15.80 5.07 -17.40
C VAL A 129 16.92 4.05 -17.69
N LEU A 130 17.02 2.99 -16.88
CA LEU A 130 18.08 1.97 -16.97
C LEU A 130 17.55 0.62 -17.45
N PHE A 131 16.42 0.18 -16.90
CA PHE A 131 15.88 -1.16 -17.09
C PHE A 131 14.85 -1.26 -18.24
N GLY A 132 14.50 -0.13 -18.85
CA GLY A 132 13.49 -0.09 -19.92
C GLY A 132 12.06 -0.20 -19.38
N GLU A 133 11.20 -0.92 -20.09
CA GLU A 133 9.80 -1.07 -19.69
C GLU A 133 9.66 -1.96 -18.44
N LEU A 134 9.15 -1.37 -17.36
CA LEU A 134 8.74 -2.06 -16.14
C LEU A 134 7.26 -2.39 -16.19
N LYS A 135 6.92 -3.64 -15.89
CA LYS A 135 5.53 -4.10 -15.74
C LYS A 135 5.19 -4.24 -14.26
N ILE A 136 4.14 -3.55 -13.82
CA ILE A 136 3.75 -3.49 -12.41
C ILE A 136 2.28 -3.87 -12.31
N LYS A 137 1.94 -4.76 -11.38
CA LYS A 137 0.54 -5.06 -11.08
C LYS A 137 0.02 -4.10 -10.02
N THR A 138 -1.00 -3.33 -10.35
CA THR A 138 -1.65 -2.39 -9.46
C THR A 138 -3.00 -2.92 -8.97
N LEU A 139 -3.36 -2.56 -7.73
CA LEU A 139 -4.68 -2.80 -7.17
C LEU A 139 -5.11 -1.59 -6.36
N LEU A 140 -6.22 -0.96 -6.74
CA LEU A 140 -6.93 0.00 -5.91
C LEU A 140 -8.00 -0.74 -5.11
N LEU A 141 -7.74 -1.02 -3.84
CA LEU A 141 -8.71 -1.64 -2.96
C LEU A 141 -9.48 -0.54 -2.21
N CYS A 142 -10.74 -0.37 -2.59
CA CYS A 142 -11.68 0.48 -1.89
C CYS A 142 -12.49 -0.38 -0.91
N VAL A 143 -12.29 -0.16 0.39
CA VAL A 143 -13.02 -0.87 1.45
C VAL A 143 -14.48 -0.37 1.46
N PRO A 144 -15.48 -1.28 1.49
CA PRO A 144 -16.89 -0.91 1.34
C PRO A 144 -17.39 0.04 2.44
N PRO A 145 -18.45 0.83 2.12
CA PRO A 145 -18.86 2.05 2.84
C PRO A 145 -19.60 1.81 4.15
N ASP A 146 -19.44 0.66 4.80
CA ASP A 146 -20.30 0.31 5.94
C ASP A 146 -20.20 1.27 7.13
N LYS A 147 -19.16 2.15 7.15
CA LYS A 147 -19.05 3.48 7.77
C LYS A 147 -17.62 4.04 7.61
N PRO A 148 -17.33 5.33 7.90
CA PRO A 148 -15.96 5.83 8.06
C PRO A 148 -15.15 5.00 9.07
N GLY A 149 -13.89 4.73 8.75
CA GLY A 149 -13.01 3.84 9.51
C GLY A 149 -13.48 2.39 9.42
N ALA A 150 -13.71 1.91 8.20
CA ALA A 150 -14.31 0.60 7.96
C ALA A 150 -13.41 -0.52 8.49
N LEU A 151 -12.10 -0.37 8.34
CA LEU A 151 -11.11 -1.32 8.84
C LEU A 151 -11.09 -1.37 10.37
N GLU A 152 -11.12 -0.21 11.03
CA GLU A 152 -11.16 -0.09 12.49
C GLU A 152 -12.46 -0.62 13.07
N ARG A 153 -13.59 -0.28 12.45
CA ARG A 153 -14.91 -0.77 12.88
C ARG A 153 -15.03 -2.26 12.73
N PHE A 154 -14.55 -2.82 11.62
CA PHE A 154 -14.50 -4.26 11.44
C PHE A 154 -13.76 -4.95 12.60
N LEU A 155 -12.63 -4.39 13.03
CA LEU A 155 -11.88 -4.92 14.17
C LEU A 155 -12.59 -4.73 15.51
N ILE A 156 -13.11 -3.53 15.79
CA ILE A 156 -13.84 -3.25 17.03
C ILE A 156 -15.06 -4.15 17.15
N ASP A 157 -15.81 -4.33 16.07
CA ASP A 157 -17.00 -5.20 16.05
C ASP A 157 -16.62 -6.68 16.15
N SER A 158 -15.46 -7.07 15.61
CA SER A 158 -14.91 -8.42 15.83
C SER A 158 -14.53 -8.64 17.29
N LEU A 159 -13.89 -7.67 17.94
CA LEU A 159 -13.52 -7.71 19.36
C LEU A 159 -14.74 -7.75 20.28
N LYS A 160 -15.78 -6.96 20.00
CA LYS A 160 -17.05 -6.98 20.77
C LYS A 160 -17.75 -8.34 20.73
N LYS A 161 -17.60 -9.07 19.62
CA LYS A 161 -18.15 -10.43 19.45
C LYS A 161 -17.28 -11.50 20.11
N MET A 162 -16.07 -11.15 20.54
CA MET A 162 -15.17 -12.03 21.25
C MET A 162 -15.69 -12.20 22.68
N LYS A 163 -16.48 -13.25 22.92
CA LYS A 163 -16.80 -13.68 24.28
C LYS A 163 -15.49 -14.11 24.94
N VAL A 164 -15.01 -13.33 25.89
CA VAL A 164 -13.98 -13.78 26.82
C VAL A 164 -14.67 -14.82 27.70
N VAL A 165 -14.40 -16.09 27.41
CA VAL A 165 -14.80 -17.22 28.24
C VAL A 165 -13.89 -17.27 29.46
#